data_AF-A0A9E2I5S0-F1
#
_entry.id   AF-A0A9E2I5S0-F1
#
_cell.length_a   1.000
_cell.length_b   1.000
_cell.length_c   1.000
_cell.angle_alpha   90.00
_cell.angle_beta   90.00
_cell.angle_gamma   90.00
#
_symmetry.space_group_name_H-M   'P 1'
#
loop_
_entity.id
_entity.type
_entity.pdbx_description
1 polymer ?
#
loop_
_entity_poly.entity_id
_entity_poly.type
_entity_poly.pdbx_seq_one_letter_code
_entity_poly.pdbx_strand_id
1 'polypeptide(L)'
;MGNRYIDWFRQAQADLRHAHNALGTDDYEWSCFAAQQSAEKAIKSLFQKLSMEAWGHTLIVLLGNLPPDRQPSPELMDYARSLDKHYIPTRYPNGFDSGAPTDFYTRKEAEDACNYATALLEFCDHQISRS
;
A
#
# COMPACT_ATOMS: atom_id res chain seq x y z
N MET A 1 -17.63 0.47 16.48
CA MET A 1 -16.92 1.76 16.22
C MET A 1 -17.50 2.36 14.96
N GLY A 2 -17.72 3.68 14.92
CA GLY A 2 -18.33 4.36 13.76
C GLY A 2 -17.48 4.23 12.48
N ASN A 3 -18.11 4.43 11.33
CA ASN A 3 -17.44 4.43 10.04
C ASN A 3 -16.48 5.63 9.95
N ARG A 4 -15.17 5.37 9.85
CA ARG A 4 -14.10 6.39 9.81
C ARG A 4 -13.30 6.31 8.50
N TYR A 5 -13.94 5.91 7.40
CA TYR A 5 -13.23 5.63 6.15
C TYR A 5 -12.40 6.85 5.68
N ILE A 6 -12.92 8.07 5.91
CA ILE A 6 -12.24 9.33 5.59
C ILE A 6 -10.91 9.46 6.35
N ASP A 7 -10.87 9.08 7.63
CA ASP A 7 -9.63 9.13 8.42
C ASP A 7 -8.59 8.14 7.92
N TRP A 8 -9.03 6.91 7.60
CA TRP A 8 -8.16 5.90 7.00
C TRP A 8 -7.61 6.34 5.65
N PHE A 9 -8.45 6.94 4.81
CA PHE A 9 -8.04 7.41 3.48
C PHE A 9 -7.07 8.59 3.57
N ARG A 10 -7.34 9.55 4.47
CA ARG A 10 -6.43 10.65 4.75
C ARG A 10 -5.07 10.17 5.25
N GLN A 11 -5.05 9.12 6.08
CA GLN A 11 -3.79 8.51 6.52
C GLN A 11 -3.05 7.82 5.36
N ALA A 12 -3.76 7.13 4.47
CA ALA A 12 -3.15 6.56 3.26
C ALA A 12 -2.46 7.63 2.40
N GLN A 13 -3.13 8.78 2.20
CA GLN A 13 -2.53 9.92 1.49
C GLN A 13 -1.31 10.47 2.23
N ALA A 14 -1.31 10.50 3.56
CA ALA A 14 -0.16 10.92 4.35
C ALA A 14 1.01 9.95 4.23
N ASP A 15 0.74 8.65 4.22
CA ASP A 15 1.77 7.62 4.02
C ASP A 15 2.38 7.70 2.61
N LEU A 16 1.58 7.96 1.57
CA LEU A 16 2.12 8.16 0.21
C LEU A 16 3.03 9.39 0.13
N ARG A 17 2.64 10.49 0.78
CA ARG A 17 3.52 11.67 0.90
C ARG A 17 4.81 11.32 1.63
N HIS A 18 4.75 10.50 2.67
CA HIS A 18 5.94 10.03 3.38
C HIS A 18 6.83 9.16 2.49
N ALA A 19 6.25 8.27 1.66
CA ALA A 19 6.99 7.46 0.70
C ALA A 19 7.80 8.34 -0.28
N HIS A 20 7.16 9.37 -0.85
CA HIS A 20 7.87 10.31 -1.73
C HIS A 20 8.96 11.11 -1.01
N ASN A 21 8.74 11.51 0.24
CA ASN A 21 9.76 12.20 1.02
C ASN A 21 10.98 11.29 1.28
N ALA A 22 10.73 10.04 1.67
CA ALA A 22 11.78 9.03 1.90
C ALA A 22 12.55 8.71 0.62
N LEU A 23 11.87 8.61 -0.53
CA LEU A 23 12.52 8.50 -1.84
C LEU A 23 13.43 9.71 -2.13
N GLY A 24 13.02 10.91 -1.73
CA GLY A 24 13.80 12.14 -1.91
C GLY A 24 15.01 12.27 -0.98
N THR A 25 15.03 11.55 0.14
CA THR A 25 16.15 11.48 1.09
C THR A 25 17.02 10.22 0.90
N ASP A 26 16.76 9.46 -0.17
CA ASP A 26 17.41 8.18 -0.48
C ASP A 26 17.18 7.07 0.57
N ASP A 27 16.17 7.22 1.43
CA ASP A 27 15.71 6.20 2.39
C ASP A 27 14.78 5.19 1.69
N TYR A 28 15.32 4.42 0.75
CA TYR A 28 14.55 3.62 -0.20
C TYR A 28 13.69 2.52 0.45
N GLU A 29 14.19 1.87 1.51
CA GLU A 29 13.44 0.86 2.24
C GLU A 29 12.23 1.47 2.98
N TRP A 30 12.38 2.69 3.51
CA TRP A 30 11.29 3.42 4.15
C TRP A 30 10.27 3.91 3.12
N SER A 31 10.73 4.31 1.93
CA SER A 31 9.85 4.63 0.81
C SER A 31 8.96 3.44 0.45
N CYS A 32 9.55 2.26 0.21
CA CYS A 32 8.82 1.04 -0.11
C CYS A 32 7.85 0.61 1.00
N PHE A 33 8.26 0.70 2.27
CA PHE A 33 7.39 0.38 3.40
C PHE A 33 6.20 1.34 3.50
N ALA A 34 6.45 2.65 3.42
CA ALA A 34 5.40 3.67 3.47
C ALA A 34 4.43 3.56 2.29
N ALA A 35 4.93 3.21 1.09
CA ALA A 35 4.10 2.94 -0.08
C ALA A 35 3.16 1.73 0.13
N GLN A 36 3.66 0.62 0.68
CA GLN A 36 2.80 -0.52 1.02
C GLN A 36 1.75 -0.14 2.08
N GLN A 37 2.15 0.60 3.12
CA GLN A 37 1.22 1.06 4.17
C GLN A 37 0.13 2.00 3.64
N SER A 38 0.48 2.87 2.70
CA SER A 38 -0.47 3.72 1.98
C SER A 38 -1.55 2.88 1.30
N ALA A 39 -1.13 1.91 0.48
CA ALA A 39 -2.05 1.03 -0.24
C ALA A 39 -2.94 0.23 0.73
N GLU A 40 -2.37 -0.33 1.82
CA GLU A 40 -3.14 -1.08 2.82
C GLU A 40 -4.25 -0.22 3.44
N LYS A 41 -3.92 1.01 3.87
CA LYS A 41 -4.88 1.90 4.52
C LYS A 41 -5.94 2.42 3.54
N ALA A 42 -5.58 2.64 2.27
CA ALA A 42 -6.54 3.01 1.23
C ALA A 42 -7.56 1.88 1.01
N ILE A 43 -7.11 0.63 0.90
CA ILE A 43 -7.99 -0.52 0.72
C ILE A 43 -8.86 -0.72 1.95
N LYS A 44 -8.30 -0.63 3.16
CA LYS A 44 -9.08 -0.72 4.42
C LYS A 44 -10.13 0.38 4.53
N SER A 45 -9.83 1.59 4.06
CA SER A 45 -10.82 2.67 3.95
C SER A 45 -11.99 2.27 3.03
N LEU A 46 -11.72 1.70 1.85
CA LEU A 46 -12.75 1.22 0.93
C LEU A 46 -13.64 0.16 1.57
N PHE A 47 -13.06 -0.82 2.27
CA PHE A 47 -13.83 -1.82 3.03
C PHE A 47 -14.75 -1.15 4.06
N GLN A 48 -14.23 -0.16 4.81
CA GLN A 48 -15.03 0.54 5.80
C GLN A 48 -16.17 1.36 5.17
N LYS A 49 -15.92 2.02 4.02
CA LYS A 49 -16.96 2.72 3.24
C LYS A 49 -18.06 1.75 2.78
N LEU A 50 -17.71 0.51 2.47
CA LEU A 50 -18.63 -0.57 2.11
C LEU A 50 -19.31 -1.25 3.31
N SER A 51 -19.04 -0.79 4.54
CA SER A 51 -19.50 -1.45 5.78
C SER A 51 -19.05 -2.92 5.89
N MET A 52 -17.89 -3.22 5.32
CA MET A 52 -17.23 -4.54 5.36
C MET A 52 -16.04 -4.51 6.32
N GLU A 53 -15.66 -5.67 6.84
CA GLU A 53 -14.44 -5.82 7.63
C GLU A 53 -13.25 -6.23 6.75
N ALA A 54 -12.12 -5.55 6.94
CA ALA A 54 -10.85 -5.90 6.32
C ALA A 54 -9.94 -6.58 7.34
N TRP A 55 -9.55 -7.83 7.07
CA TRP A 55 -8.67 -8.62 7.93
C TRP A 55 -7.33 -8.89 7.27
N GLY A 56 -6.23 -8.74 8.05
CA GLY A 56 -4.86 -8.93 7.59
C GLY A 56 -4.18 -7.68 7.01
N HIS A 57 -3.01 -7.90 6.40
CA HIS A 57 -2.14 -6.86 5.84
C HIS A 57 -1.77 -7.12 4.37
N THR A 58 -2.09 -8.31 3.87
CA THR A 58 -1.75 -8.71 2.50
C THR A 58 -2.72 -8.07 1.52
N LEU A 59 -2.21 -7.15 0.70
CA LEU A 59 -2.98 -6.34 -0.24
C LEU A 59 -3.73 -7.21 -1.24
N ILE A 60 -3.10 -8.27 -1.78
CA ILE A 60 -3.78 -9.16 -2.74
C ILE A 60 -4.98 -9.89 -2.12
N VAL A 61 -4.91 -10.24 -0.83
CA VAL A 61 -6.01 -10.91 -0.12
C VAL A 61 -7.13 -9.90 0.14
N LEU A 62 -6.78 -8.68 0.58
CA LEU A 62 -7.75 -7.62 0.79
C LEU A 62 -8.47 -7.27 -0.51
N LEU A 63 -7.75 -7.05 -1.61
CA LEU A 63 -8.35 -6.74 -2.91
C LEU A 63 -9.21 -7.89 -3.43
N GLY A 64 -8.73 -9.14 -3.31
CA GLY A 64 -9.49 -10.32 -3.73
C GLY A 64 -10.80 -10.52 -2.96
N ASN A 65 -10.92 -9.99 -1.74
CA ASN A 65 -12.13 -10.03 -0.93
C ASN A 65 -13.14 -8.91 -1.24
N LEU A 66 -12.84 -8.01 -2.19
CA LEU A 66 -13.81 -7.00 -2.63
C LEU A 66 -14.96 -7.65 -3.42
N PRO A 67 -16.15 -7.03 -3.41
CA PRO A 67 -17.27 -7.45 -4.25
C PRO A 67 -16.89 -7.56 -5.75
N PRO A 68 -17.48 -8.49 -6.52
CA PRO A 68 -17.12 -8.68 -7.94
C PRO A 68 -17.22 -7.43 -8.81
N ASP A 69 -18.16 -6.53 -8.53
CA ASP A 69 -18.35 -5.25 -9.23
C ASP A 69 -17.33 -4.16 -8.84
N ARG A 70 -16.50 -4.45 -7.82
CA ARG A 70 -15.46 -3.57 -7.28
C ARG A 70 -14.07 -4.19 -7.32
N GLN A 71 -13.88 -5.29 -8.04
CA GLN A 71 -12.57 -5.91 -8.21
C GLN A 71 -11.63 -4.99 -9.02
N PRO A 72 -10.35 -4.90 -8.64
CA PRO A 72 -9.36 -4.15 -9.41
C PRO A 72 -9.01 -4.85 -10.72
N SER A 73 -8.32 -4.13 -11.62
CA SER A 73 -7.76 -4.73 -12.83
C SER A 73 -6.64 -5.73 -12.49
N PRO A 74 -6.31 -6.67 -13.40
CA PRO A 74 -5.16 -7.57 -13.22
C PRO A 74 -3.83 -6.83 -12.98
N GLU A 75 -3.64 -5.67 -13.62
CA GLU A 75 -2.47 -4.83 -13.43
C GLU A 75 -2.36 -4.29 -12.00
N LEU A 76 -3.46 -3.78 -11.43
CA LEU A 76 -3.49 -3.33 -10.04
C LEU A 76 -3.24 -4.49 -9.05
N MET A 77 -3.66 -5.71 -9.39
CA MET A 77 -3.32 -6.91 -8.62
C MET A 77 -1.82 -7.23 -8.66
N ASP A 78 -1.16 -7.00 -9.80
CA ASP A 78 0.29 -7.16 -9.93
C ASP A 78 1.07 -6.09 -9.13
N TYR A 79 0.56 -4.86 -9.11
CA TYR A 79 1.08 -3.78 -8.27
C TYR A 79 0.97 -4.12 -6.78
N ALA A 80 -0.20 -4.60 -6.34
CA ALA A 80 -0.41 -5.04 -4.97
C ALA A 80 0.54 -6.20 -4.58
N ARG A 81 0.75 -7.17 -5.48
CA ARG A 81 1.69 -8.28 -5.25
C ARG A 81 3.14 -7.80 -5.11
N SER A 82 3.52 -6.78 -5.85
CA SER A 82 4.85 -6.17 -5.73
C SER A 82 5.01 -5.47 -4.39
N LEU A 83 4.01 -4.67 -3.98
CA LEU A 83 4.02 -3.97 -2.69
C LEU A 83 3.98 -4.92 -1.48
N ASP A 84 3.26 -6.04 -1.55
CA ASP A 84 3.21 -7.04 -0.47
C ASP A 84 4.59 -7.59 -0.10
N LYS A 85 5.53 -7.61 -1.06
CA LYS A 85 6.92 -8.04 -0.82
C LYS A 85 7.70 -7.06 0.07
N HIS A 86 7.24 -5.82 0.22
CA HIS A 86 7.91 -4.82 1.04
C HIS A 86 7.42 -4.81 2.49
N TYR A 87 6.37 -5.57 2.86
CA TYR A 87 5.76 -5.49 4.18
C TYR A 87 6.69 -5.98 5.32
N ILE A 88 7.47 -7.04 5.10
CA ILE A 88 8.34 -7.67 6.11
C ILE A 88 9.84 -7.37 5.86
N PRO A 89 10.39 -7.54 4.64
CA PRO A 89 11.82 -7.42 4.40
C PRO A 89 12.40 -6.00 4.55
N THR A 90 11.57 -4.95 4.42
CA THR A 90 12.00 -3.55 4.65
C THR A 90 12.42 -3.27 6.10
N ARG A 91 11.96 -4.09 7.06
CA ARG A 91 12.08 -3.79 8.49
C ARG A 91 12.93 -4.78 9.28
N TYR A 92 13.20 -5.96 8.74
CA TYR A 92 13.90 -7.02 9.46
C TYR A 92 15.07 -7.57 8.64
N PRO A 93 16.30 -7.55 9.18
CA PRO A 93 17.47 -8.11 8.52
C PRO A 93 17.38 -9.64 8.37
N ASN A 94 16.50 -10.30 9.11
CA ASN A 94 16.28 -11.75 9.08
C ASN A 94 15.83 -12.29 7.69
N GLY A 95 15.48 -11.40 6.75
CA GLY A 95 15.19 -11.75 5.35
C GLY A 95 16.44 -11.80 4.44
N PHE A 96 17.62 -11.47 4.96
CA PHE A 96 18.88 -11.42 4.21
C PHE A 96 19.96 -12.28 4.89
N ASP A 97 20.82 -12.93 4.09
CA ASP A 97 21.91 -13.76 4.59
C ASP A 97 23.00 -12.95 5.33
N SER A 98 23.07 -11.63 5.09
CA SER A 98 23.90 -10.63 5.78
C SER A 98 23.42 -9.21 5.45
N GLY A 99 23.86 -8.18 6.20
CA GLY A 99 23.51 -6.77 5.93
C GLY A 99 22.21 -6.27 6.57
N ALA A 100 21.86 -5.01 6.30
CA ALA A 100 20.62 -4.37 6.73
C ALA A 100 19.72 -4.07 5.51
N PRO A 101 18.38 -3.96 5.67
CA PRO A 101 17.47 -3.66 4.56
C PRO A 101 17.88 -2.44 3.71
N THR A 102 18.41 -1.39 4.32
CA THR A 102 18.92 -0.18 3.63
C THR A 102 20.03 -0.47 2.62
N ASP A 103 20.78 -1.56 2.78
CA ASP A 103 21.86 -1.95 1.86
C ASP A 103 21.33 -2.58 0.55
N PHE A 104 20.06 -3.00 0.52
CA PHE A 104 19.50 -3.80 -0.58
C PHE A 104 18.45 -3.06 -1.42
N TYR A 105 17.78 -2.07 -0.84
CA TYR A 105 16.73 -1.33 -1.53
C TYR A 105 17.32 -0.30 -2.48
N THR A 106 16.82 -0.30 -3.72
CA THR A 106 17.27 0.61 -4.76
C THR A 106 16.29 1.76 -4.96
N ARG A 107 16.79 2.86 -5.53
CA ARG A 107 15.94 3.96 -6.00
C ARG A 107 14.82 3.49 -6.92
N LYS A 108 15.12 2.56 -7.84
CA LYS A 108 14.14 2.05 -8.80
C LYS A 108 12.97 1.34 -8.09
N GLU A 109 13.27 0.52 -7.09
CA GLU A 109 12.24 -0.14 -6.29
C GLU A 109 11.39 0.86 -5.50
N ALA A 110 12.00 1.91 -4.95
CA ALA A 110 11.29 2.97 -4.25
C ALA A 110 10.39 3.80 -5.19
N GLU A 111 10.87 4.12 -6.39
CA GLU A 111 10.08 4.78 -7.45
C GLU A 111 8.89 3.92 -7.87
N ASP A 112 9.13 2.64 -8.16
CA ASP A 112 8.08 1.71 -8.55
C ASP A 112 7.05 1.52 -7.44
N ALA A 113 7.49 1.38 -6.18
CA ALA A 113 6.59 1.28 -5.04
C ALA A 113 5.70 2.53 -4.88
N CYS A 114 6.25 3.74 -5.04
CA CYS A 114 5.47 4.98 -5.01
C CYS A 114 4.43 5.01 -6.14
N ASN A 115 4.81 4.61 -7.36
CA ASN A 115 3.91 4.57 -8.51
C ASN A 115 2.76 3.57 -8.31
N TYR A 116 3.08 2.37 -7.82
CA TYR A 116 2.11 1.31 -7.52
C TYR A 116 1.13 1.72 -6.41
N ALA A 117 1.64 2.34 -5.34
CA ALA A 117 0.82 2.85 -4.26
C ALA A 117 -0.10 4.00 -4.71
N THR A 118 0.38 4.86 -5.61
CA THR A 118 -0.42 5.94 -6.22
C THR A 118 -1.60 5.35 -7.00
N ALA A 119 -1.34 4.38 -7.89
CA ALA A 119 -2.38 3.74 -8.70
C ALA A 119 -3.45 3.04 -7.83
N LEU A 120 -3.05 2.35 -6.76
CA LEU A 120 -3.99 1.73 -5.83
C LEU A 120 -4.79 2.74 -5.00
N LEU A 121 -4.18 3.86 -4.62
CA LEU A 121 -4.84 4.94 -3.90
C LEU A 121 -5.90 5.62 -4.78
N GLU A 122 -5.57 5.92 -6.04
CA GLU A 122 -6.51 6.45 -7.04
C GLU A 122 -7.66 5.47 -7.31
N PHE A 123 -7.37 4.18 -7.43
CA PHE A 123 -8.41 3.15 -7.53
C PHE A 123 -9.38 3.21 -6.34
N CYS A 124 -8.86 3.26 -5.10
CA CYS A 124 -9.70 3.34 -3.91
C CYS A 124 -10.53 4.63 -3.88
N ASP A 125 -9.94 5.78 -4.25
CA ASP A 125 -10.65 7.07 -4.30
C ASP A 125 -11.85 7.04 -5.25
N HIS A 126 -11.63 6.50 -6.47
CA HIS A 126 -12.70 6.32 -7.44
C HIS A 126 -13.81 5.40 -6.91
N GLN A 127 -13.48 4.32 -6.21
CA GLN A 127 -14.48 3.41 -5.63
C GLN A 127 -15.26 4.06 -4.48
N ILE A 128 -14.59 4.86 -3.65
CA ILE A 128 -15.19 5.58 -2.51
C ILE A 128 -16.13 6.69 -3.00
N SER A 129 -15.73 7.45 -4.02
CA SER A 129 -16.51 8.57 -4.58
C SER A 129 -17.72 8.15 -5.41
N ARG A 130 -17.72 6.94 -5.98
CA ARG A 130 -18.86 6.34 -6.70
C ARG A 130 -20.04 5.94 -5.80
N SER A 131 -19.92 6.06 -4.47
CA SER A 131 -20.81 5.45 -3.47
C SER A 131 -21.60 6.45 -2.64
#